data_AF-A0A1E4IB32-F1
#
_entry.id   AF-A0A1E4IB32-F1
#
_cell.length_a   1.000
_cell.length_b   1.000
_cell.length_c   1.000
_cell.angle_alpha   90.00
_cell.angle_beta   90.00
_cell.angle_gamma   90.00
#
_symmetry.space_group_name_H-M   'P 1'
#
loop_
_entity.id
_entity.type
_entity.pdbx_description
1 polymer ?
#
loop_
_entity_poly.entity_id
_entity_poly.type
_entity_poly.pdbx_seq_one_letter_code
_entity_poly.pdbx_strand_id
1 'polypeptide(L)'
;MAGFNGETEHWNHTLEPVTMMSGIAAVTQRITIIASMVPLYLHPVVAAKMAATIDEMSGGRFGVNLVSGTFFDEYAQMGILPENYAQTRYDVIQEWLDIVKLCWTEDRVTYEGKFWQLEDCECSPKPIQQPRPFLVCAGMSERGMDFTARNADMNFLAGKDFDDLTAVALQSKEVSARMGLDNKTATVLVVIIADTDTDTDTDTDTDAEAEAQVQSYRDGVDVEAW
;
A
#
# COMPACT_ATOMS: atom_id res chain seq x y z
N MET A 1 1.03 -14.53 -6.72
CA MET A 1 0.43 -14.13 -8.00
C MET A 1 1.52 -14.06 -9.05
N ALA A 2 1.21 -14.04 -10.36
CA ALA A 2 2.22 -13.91 -11.42
C ALA A 2 3.12 -12.69 -11.14
N GLY A 3 4.42 -12.90 -11.07
CA GLY A 3 5.43 -11.86 -11.01
C GLY A 3 6.02 -11.61 -12.39
N PHE A 4 7.23 -11.09 -12.41
CA PHE A 4 8.05 -10.99 -13.60
C PHE A 4 8.84 -12.29 -13.78
N ASN A 5 8.90 -12.75 -15.01
CA ASN A 5 9.74 -13.89 -15.37
C ASN A 5 11.23 -13.46 -15.31
N GLY A 6 12.13 -14.20 -15.97
CA GLY A 6 13.56 -13.90 -15.94
C GLY A 6 14.32 -14.75 -14.92
N GLU A 7 15.63 -14.52 -14.82
CA GLU A 7 16.54 -15.34 -14.02
C GLU A 7 16.32 -15.13 -12.51
N THR A 8 15.97 -13.91 -12.11
CA THR A 8 15.72 -13.51 -10.71
C THR A 8 14.32 -13.86 -10.22
N GLU A 9 13.41 -14.25 -11.12
CA GLU A 9 12.02 -14.56 -10.81
C GLU A 9 11.32 -13.47 -9.97
N HIS A 10 11.60 -12.20 -10.27
CA HIS A 10 11.17 -11.07 -9.45
C HIS A 10 9.65 -11.10 -9.21
N TRP A 11 9.23 -11.20 -7.95
CA TRP A 11 7.82 -11.30 -7.50
C TRP A 11 7.05 -12.58 -7.90
N ASN A 12 7.70 -13.60 -8.45
CA ASN A 12 7.01 -14.88 -8.73
C ASN A 12 6.57 -15.61 -7.45
N HIS A 13 7.28 -15.38 -6.34
CA HIS A 13 7.00 -15.99 -5.04
C HIS A 13 6.59 -14.90 -4.04
N THR A 14 5.30 -14.82 -3.75
CA THR A 14 4.72 -13.80 -2.85
C THR A 14 3.77 -14.44 -1.84
N LEU A 15 3.84 -13.98 -0.58
CA LEU A 15 2.86 -14.32 0.45
C LEU A 15 1.65 -13.38 0.35
N GLU A 16 0.48 -13.86 0.75
CA GLU A 16 -0.73 -13.02 0.80
C GLU A 16 -0.61 -12.02 1.97
N PRO A 17 -0.77 -10.71 1.73
CA PRO A 17 -0.42 -9.67 2.71
C PRO A 17 -1.29 -9.68 3.96
N VAL A 18 -2.60 -9.91 3.85
CA VAL A 18 -3.51 -9.80 5.00
C VAL A 18 -3.28 -10.92 6.02
N THR A 19 -3.14 -12.15 5.54
CA THR A 19 -2.84 -13.34 6.35
C THR A 19 -1.43 -13.26 6.94
N MET A 20 -0.43 -12.82 6.17
CA MET A 20 0.92 -12.57 6.69
C MET A 20 0.91 -11.53 7.82
N MET A 21 0.22 -10.40 7.62
CA MET A 21 0.11 -9.34 8.63
C MET A 21 -0.67 -9.79 9.87
N SER A 22 -1.66 -10.66 9.74
CA SER A 22 -2.34 -11.30 10.88
C SER A 22 -1.37 -12.13 11.74
N GLY A 23 -0.49 -12.91 11.10
CA GLY A 23 0.57 -13.65 11.81
C GLY A 23 1.56 -12.74 12.53
N ILE A 24 2.02 -11.67 11.88
CA ILE A 24 2.91 -10.67 12.47
C ILE A 24 2.23 -9.94 13.64
N ALA A 25 0.93 -9.65 13.53
CA ALA A 25 0.16 -9.00 14.59
C ALA A 25 0.17 -9.81 15.89
N ALA A 26 0.03 -11.12 15.78
CA ALA A 26 -0.02 -12.02 16.93
C ALA A 26 1.32 -12.11 17.69
N VAL A 27 2.45 -11.85 17.03
CA VAL A 27 3.80 -12.03 17.61
C VAL A 27 4.56 -10.71 17.86
N THR A 28 3.89 -9.57 17.68
CA THR A 28 4.47 -8.23 17.93
C THR A 28 3.60 -7.44 18.89
N GLN A 29 4.16 -6.40 19.54
CA GLN A 29 3.46 -5.64 20.58
C GLN A 29 3.41 -4.12 20.38
N ARG A 30 4.27 -3.57 19.51
CA ARG A 30 4.45 -2.10 19.41
C ARG A 30 4.41 -1.55 17.99
N ILE A 31 4.93 -2.31 17.03
CA ILE A 31 5.05 -1.84 15.65
C ILE A 31 3.67 -1.69 14.99
N THR A 32 3.47 -0.64 14.19
CA THR A 32 2.30 -0.52 13.31
C THR A 32 2.40 -1.54 12.18
N ILE A 33 1.29 -2.17 11.83
CA ILE A 33 1.24 -3.26 10.87
C ILE A 33 0.29 -2.86 9.74
N ILE A 34 0.80 -2.79 8.52
CA ILE A 34 0.03 -2.30 7.38
C ILE A 34 -0.07 -3.40 6.33
N ALA A 35 -1.29 -3.82 5.99
CA ALA A 35 -1.52 -4.76 4.89
C ALA A 35 -2.03 -4.02 3.65
N SER A 36 -1.54 -4.41 2.48
CA SER A 36 -2.11 -3.95 1.21
C SER A 36 -3.43 -4.67 0.91
N MET A 37 -4.46 -3.93 0.55
CA MET A 37 -5.76 -4.46 0.14
C MET A 37 -6.17 -3.89 -1.21
N VAL A 38 -6.70 -4.74 -2.09
CA VAL A 38 -7.14 -4.39 -3.44
C VAL A 38 -8.64 -4.67 -3.60
N PRO A 39 -9.45 -3.71 -4.06
CA PRO A 39 -10.89 -3.89 -4.22
C PRO A 39 -11.33 -5.02 -5.15
N LEU A 40 -10.53 -5.35 -6.18
CA LEU A 40 -10.95 -6.30 -7.23
C LEU A 40 -11.20 -7.72 -6.71
N TYR A 41 -10.41 -8.18 -5.75
CA TYR A 41 -10.53 -9.55 -5.23
C TYR A 41 -10.97 -9.61 -3.76
N LEU A 42 -11.15 -8.46 -3.09
CA LEU A 42 -11.65 -8.39 -1.73
C LEU A 42 -13.00 -7.66 -1.69
N HIS A 43 -14.06 -8.39 -1.35
CA HIS A 43 -15.36 -7.76 -1.07
C HIS A 43 -15.22 -6.76 0.10
N PRO A 44 -15.79 -5.54 0.03
CA PRO A 44 -15.54 -4.49 1.02
C PRO A 44 -15.95 -4.89 2.43
N VAL A 45 -17.11 -5.55 2.62
CA VAL A 45 -17.53 -6.04 3.95
C VAL A 45 -16.55 -7.07 4.53
N VAL A 46 -16.00 -7.95 3.70
CA VAL A 46 -15.01 -8.95 4.14
C VAL A 46 -13.71 -8.26 4.53
N ALA A 47 -13.26 -7.28 3.74
CA ALA A 47 -12.08 -6.48 4.06
C ALA A 47 -12.24 -5.67 5.35
N ALA A 48 -13.42 -5.05 5.56
CA ALA A 48 -13.73 -4.35 6.80
C ALA A 48 -13.61 -5.29 8.02
N LYS A 49 -14.12 -6.53 7.90
CA LYS A 49 -14.05 -7.55 8.94
C LYS A 49 -12.63 -8.07 9.17
N MET A 50 -11.86 -8.31 8.11
CA MET A 50 -10.44 -8.68 8.23
C MET A 50 -9.65 -7.58 8.95
N ALA A 51 -9.87 -6.32 8.57
CA ALA A 51 -9.20 -5.20 9.19
C ALA A 51 -9.57 -5.04 10.68
N ALA A 52 -10.85 -5.12 11.03
CA ALA A 52 -11.29 -5.09 12.43
C ALA A 52 -10.70 -6.26 13.24
N THR A 53 -10.65 -7.46 12.66
CA THR A 53 -10.07 -8.64 13.31
C THR A 53 -8.58 -8.47 13.59
N ILE A 54 -7.81 -7.99 12.61
CA ILE A 54 -6.37 -7.78 12.79
C ILE A 54 -6.12 -6.59 13.73
N ASP A 55 -6.98 -5.58 13.69
CA ASP A 55 -6.91 -4.45 14.62
C ASP A 55 -7.07 -4.91 16.07
N GLU A 56 -8.08 -5.74 16.34
CA GLU A 56 -8.28 -6.41 17.63
C GLU A 56 -7.07 -7.26 18.04
N MET A 57 -6.60 -8.15 17.15
CA MET A 57 -5.44 -9.01 17.41
C MET A 57 -4.16 -8.21 17.69
N SER A 58 -4.00 -7.07 17.02
CA SER A 58 -2.82 -6.21 17.17
C SER A 58 -2.93 -5.27 18.37
N GLY A 59 -4.10 -5.10 18.98
CA GLY A 59 -4.35 -4.12 20.03
C GLY A 59 -4.37 -2.68 19.49
N GLY A 60 -5.00 -2.45 18.34
CA GLY A 60 -5.18 -1.12 17.75
C GLY A 60 -3.99 -0.62 16.92
N ARG A 61 -3.17 -1.51 16.35
CA ARG A 61 -1.95 -1.16 15.59
C ARG A 61 -2.06 -1.44 14.09
N PHE A 62 -3.22 -1.87 13.62
CA PHE A 62 -3.38 -2.26 12.23
C PHE A 62 -3.64 -1.04 11.33
N GLY A 63 -3.19 -1.12 10.09
CA GLY A 63 -3.49 -0.16 9.05
C GLY A 63 -3.69 -0.85 7.71
N VAL A 64 -4.30 -0.13 6.77
CA VAL A 64 -4.58 -0.62 5.43
C VAL A 64 -3.89 0.28 4.42
N ASN A 65 -3.05 -0.32 3.57
CA ASN A 65 -2.59 0.31 2.35
C ASN A 65 -3.57 0.00 1.22
N LEU A 66 -4.32 0.98 0.77
CA LEU A 66 -5.31 0.84 -0.28
C LEU A 66 -4.64 0.98 -1.64
N VAL A 67 -4.75 -0.09 -2.43
CA VAL A 67 -4.14 -0.17 -3.76
C VAL A 67 -5.27 -0.35 -4.77
N SER A 68 -5.33 0.54 -5.76
CA SER A 68 -6.40 0.51 -6.77
C SER A 68 -6.24 -0.61 -7.80
N GLY A 69 -5.17 -1.40 -7.74
CA GLY A 69 -4.79 -2.39 -8.75
C GLY A 69 -4.34 -1.78 -10.09
N THR A 70 -3.06 -1.94 -10.42
CA THR A 70 -2.48 -1.47 -11.71
C THR A 70 -1.83 -2.58 -12.51
N PHE A 71 -1.61 -3.75 -11.91
CA PHE A 71 -1.03 -4.90 -12.59
C PHE A 71 -2.16 -5.75 -13.20
N PHE A 72 -2.67 -5.30 -14.35
CA PHE A 72 -3.91 -5.84 -14.92
C PHE A 72 -3.83 -7.32 -15.30
N ASP A 73 -2.66 -7.80 -15.70
CA ASP A 73 -2.43 -9.21 -16.04
C ASP A 73 -2.69 -10.14 -14.85
N GLU A 74 -2.40 -9.66 -13.62
CA GLU A 74 -2.73 -10.41 -12.40
C GLU A 74 -4.24 -10.60 -12.21
N TYR A 75 -5.05 -9.62 -12.58
CA TYR A 75 -6.50 -9.71 -12.49
C TYR A 75 -7.09 -10.48 -13.68
N ALA A 76 -6.44 -10.43 -14.84
CA ALA A 76 -6.83 -11.17 -16.03
C ALA A 76 -6.65 -12.69 -15.83
N GLN A 77 -5.53 -13.15 -15.26
CA GLN A 77 -5.33 -14.58 -14.94
C GLN A 77 -6.36 -15.12 -13.93
N MET A 78 -6.89 -14.26 -13.06
CA MET A 78 -7.93 -14.60 -12.10
C MET A 78 -9.34 -14.56 -12.72
N GLY A 79 -9.48 -14.06 -13.96
CA GLY A 79 -10.76 -13.90 -14.64
C GLY A 79 -11.65 -12.79 -14.06
N ILE A 80 -11.07 -11.82 -13.34
CA ILE A 80 -11.82 -10.78 -12.61
C ILE A 80 -11.56 -9.36 -13.11
N LEU A 81 -10.70 -9.17 -14.13
CA LEU A 81 -10.39 -7.85 -14.67
C LEU A 81 -11.61 -7.26 -15.39
N PRO A 82 -12.21 -6.15 -14.91
CA PRO A 82 -13.33 -5.52 -15.58
C PRO A 82 -12.90 -4.80 -16.87
N GLU A 83 -13.83 -4.65 -17.81
CA GLU A 83 -13.63 -3.76 -18.96
C GLU A 83 -13.42 -2.31 -18.48
N ASN A 84 -12.50 -1.60 -19.12
CA ASN A 84 -12.18 -0.20 -18.79
C ASN A 84 -11.73 0.03 -17.33
N TYR A 85 -11.13 -0.98 -16.69
CA TYR A 85 -10.70 -0.87 -15.30
C TYR A 85 -9.65 0.22 -15.08
N ALA A 86 -8.73 0.42 -16.03
CA ALA A 86 -7.73 1.49 -15.96
C ALA A 86 -8.35 2.88 -15.73
N GLN A 87 -9.52 3.15 -16.34
CA GLN A 87 -10.26 4.40 -16.21
C GLN A 87 -11.13 4.44 -14.94
N THR A 88 -11.68 3.31 -14.53
CA THR A 88 -12.68 3.21 -13.45
C THR A 88 -12.10 2.82 -12.08
N ARG A 89 -10.82 2.43 -12.00
CA ARG A 89 -10.17 1.93 -10.77
C ARG A 89 -10.35 2.85 -9.55
N TYR A 90 -10.35 4.16 -9.76
CA TYR A 90 -10.54 5.14 -8.69
C TYR A 90 -12.02 5.32 -8.30
N ASP A 91 -12.97 5.08 -9.20
CA ASP A 91 -14.39 5.02 -8.84
C ASP A 91 -14.65 3.76 -8.01
N VAL A 92 -14.08 2.63 -8.44
CA VAL A 92 -14.19 1.34 -7.77
C VAL A 92 -13.60 1.39 -6.35
N ILE A 93 -12.37 1.89 -6.18
CA ILE A 93 -11.77 1.98 -4.84
C ILE A 93 -12.46 3.00 -3.93
N GLN A 94 -13.06 4.07 -4.49
CA GLN A 94 -13.83 5.03 -3.69
C GLN A 94 -15.08 4.38 -3.13
N GLU A 95 -15.89 3.75 -3.97
CA GLU A 95 -17.12 3.07 -3.52
C GLU A 95 -16.80 1.94 -2.54
N TRP A 96 -15.73 1.19 -2.80
CA TRP A 96 -15.22 0.16 -1.89
C TRP A 96 -14.89 0.73 -0.51
N LEU A 97 -14.16 1.85 -0.47
CA LEU A 97 -13.72 2.47 0.77
C LEU A 97 -14.89 3.08 1.54
N ASP A 98 -15.86 3.66 0.84
CA ASP A 98 -17.07 4.21 1.47
C ASP A 98 -17.81 3.12 2.24
N ILE A 99 -17.99 1.95 1.62
CA ILE A 99 -18.61 0.79 2.28
C ILE A 99 -17.77 0.31 3.47
N VAL A 100 -16.44 0.22 3.33
CA VAL A 100 -15.56 -0.21 4.42
C VAL A 100 -15.65 0.74 5.62
N LYS A 101 -15.65 2.06 5.37
CA LYS A 101 -15.81 3.08 6.42
C LYS A 101 -17.16 2.95 7.12
N LEU A 102 -18.26 2.78 6.36
CA LEU A 102 -19.59 2.54 6.92
C LEU A 102 -19.61 1.27 7.79
N CYS A 103 -18.97 0.18 7.34
CA CYS A 103 -18.88 -1.06 8.12
C CYS A 103 -18.14 -0.86 9.45
N TRP A 104 -17.20 0.09 9.55
CA TRP A 104 -16.48 0.39 10.78
C TRP A 104 -17.23 1.35 11.72
N THR A 105 -18.13 2.18 11.21
CA THR A 105 -18.82 3.21 12.02
C THR A 105 -20.29 2.94 12.30
N GLU A 106 -21.00 2.25 11.39
CA GLU A 106 -22.45 2.04 11.47
C GLU A 106 -22.80 0.61 11.87
N ASP A 107 -23.80 0.41 12.73
CA ASP A 107 -24.24 -0.92 13.13
C ASP A 107 -24.80 -1.74 11.95
N ARG A 108 -25.55 -1.07 11.06
CA ARG A 108 -26.19 -1.66 9.88
C ARG A 108 -26.00 -0.76 8.67
N VAL A 109 -25.63 -1.36 7.53
CA VAL A 109 -25.28 -0.66 6.30
C VAL A 109 -26.20 -1.10 5.17
N THR A 110 -26.95 -0.14 4.62
CA THR A 110 -27.60 -0.24 3.32
C THR A 110 -26.87 0.69 2.36
N TYR A 111 -26.46 0.20 1.20
CA TYR A 111 -25.68 0.95 0.23
C TYR A 111 -26.13 0.60 -1.19
N GLU A 112 -26.47 1.61 -1.97
CA GLU A 112 -26.88 1.46 -3.37
C GLU A 112 -25.81 2.08 -4.28
N GLY A 113 -24.79 1.26 -4.58
CA GLY A 113 -23.65 1.66 -5.39
C GLY A 113 -23.72 1.16 -6.83
N LYS A 114 -22.75 1.61 -7.63
CA LYS A 114 -22.56 1.14 -9.00
C LYS A 114 -21.91 -0.24 -9.04
N PHE A 115 -21.02 -0.52 -8.09
CA PHE A 115 -20.20 -1.72 -8.05
C PHE A 115 -20.65 -2.70 -6.95
N TRP A 116 -21.23 -2.20 -5.86
CA TRP A 116 -21.73 -2.99 -4.75
C TRP A 116 -23.10 -2.52 -4.29
N GLN A 117 -23.91 -3.47 -3.84
CA GLN A 117 -25.20 -3.24 -3.22
C GLN A 117 -25.25 -4.00 -1.91
N LEU A 118 -25.65 -3.31 -0.84
CA LEU A 118 -25.84 -3.88 0.49
C LEU A 118 -27.25 -3.55 0.96
N GLU A 119 -27.90 -4.51 1.60
CA GLU A 119 -29.20 -4.35 2.23
C GLU A 119 -29.09 -4.82 3.68
N ASP A 120 -29.30 -3.91 4.63
CA ASP A 120 -29.34 -4.20 6.07
C ASP A 120 -28.13 -5.04 6.55
N CYS A 121 -26.94 -4.74 6.02
CA CYS A 121 -25.73 -5.52 6.24
C CYS A 121 -25.10 -5.17 7.60
N GLU A 122 -24.82 -6.20 8.41
CA GLU A 122 -24.17 -6.05 9.71
C GLU A 122 -22.69 -6.46 9.64
N CYS A 123 -21.80 -5.59 10.12
CA CYS A 123 -20.37 -5.87 10.22
C CYS A 123 -19.87 -5.65 11.65
N SER A 124 -19.59 -6.73 12.38
CA SER A 124 -19.12 -6.71 13.77
C SER A 124 -18.00 -7.76 13.97
N PRO A 125 -16.98 -7.49 14.83
CA PRO A 125 -16.78 -6.29 15.65
C PRO A 125 -16.35 -5.05 14.84
N LYS A 126 -16.40 -3.87 15.47
CA LYS A 126 -15.76 -2.66 14.94
C LYS A 126 -14.27 -2.64 15.32
N PRO A 127 -13.41 -1.92 14.57
CA PRO A 127 -12.03 -1.73 14.99
C PRO A 127 -11.91 -1.06 16.36
N ILE A 128 -10.84 -1.37 17.09
CA ILE A 128 -10.47 -0.68 18.34
C ILE A 128 -10.16 0.79 18.03
N GLN A 129 -9.42 1.02 16.93
CA GLN A 129 -9.08 2.36 16.48
C GLN A 129 -10.32 3.14 16.01
N GLN A 130 -10.47 4.36 16.52
CA GLN A 130 -11.57 5.25 16.19
C GLN A 130 -11.08 6.50 15.42
N PRO A 131 -11.81 6.97 14.38
CA PRO A 131 -13.03 6.37 13.84
C PRO A 131 -12.76 5.14 12.94
N ARG A 132 -11.50 4.86 12.62
CA ARG A 132 -11.07 3.76 11.74
C ARG A 132 -9.57 3.45 11.94
N PRO A 133 -9.08 2.29 11.46
CA PRO A 133 -7.66 2.02 11.31
C PRO A 133 -6.93 3.06 10.45
N PHE A 134 -5.61 3.12 10.60
CA PHE A 134 -4.74 3.97 9.80
C PHE A 134 -4.80 3.59 8.32
N LEU A 135 -4.97 4.58 7.44
CA LEU A 135 -5.08 4.37 5.99
C LEU A 135 -3.88 4.97 5.27
N VAL A 136 -3.33 4.18 4.36
CA VAL A 136 -2.27 4.56 3.44
C VAL A 136 -2.78 4.36 2.01
N CYS A 137 -2.32 5.18 1.08
CA CYS A 137 -2.46 4.96 -0.35
C CYS A 137 -1.12 5.22 -1.04
N ALA A 138 -0.95 4.75 -2.28
CA ALA A 138 0.22 5.03 -3.11
C ALA A 138 -0.17 5.75 -4.40
N GLY A 139 -0.82 6.91 -4.25
CA GLY A 139 -1.37 7.66 -5.37
C GLY A 139 -0.38 8.68 -5.94
N MET A 140 0.19 8.39 -7.12
CA MET A 140 1.15 9.28 -7.80
C MET A 140 0.58 10.07 -8.99
N SER A 141 -0.59 9.69 -9.52
CA SER A 141 -1.28 10.50 -10.53
C SER A 141 -2.06 11.63 -9.86
N GLU A 142 -2.45 12.68 -10.60
CA GLU A 142 -3.29 13.76 -10.06
C GLU A 142 -4.55 13.23 -9.35
N ARG A 143 -5.26 12.30 -10.01
CA ARG A 143 -6.45 11.64 -9.43
C ARG A 143 -6.10 10.79 -8.21
N GLY A 144 -4.94 10.15 -8.20
CA GLY A 144 -4.47 9.36 -7.06
C GLY A 144 -4.10 10.20 -5.84
N MET A 145 -3.44 11.34 -6.07
CA MET A 145 -3.13 12.30 -5.02
C MET A 145 -4.41 12.93 -4.45
N ASP A 146 -5.39 13.30 -5.31
CA ASP A 146 -6.70 13.80 -4.86
C ASP A 146 -7.44 12.76 -4.01
N PHE A 147 -7.49 11.51 -4.50
CA PHE A 147 -8.08 10.39 -3.76
C PHE A 147 -7.40 10.21 -2.40
N THR A 148 -6.07 10.17 -2.36
CA THR A 148 -5.29 9.97 -1.14
C THR A 148 -5.53 11.10 -0.14
N ALA A 149 -5.47 12.35 -0.60
CA ALA A 149 -5.70 13.53 0.24
C ALA A 149 -7.04 13.44 0.97
N ARG A 150 -8.12 13.10 0.26
CA ARG A 150 -9.48 13.01 0.83
C ARG A 150 -9.68 11.82 1.76
N ASN A 151 -8.96 10.73 1.54
CA ASN A 151 -9.38 9.43 2.07
C ASN A 151 -8.42 8.76 3.05
N ALA A 152 -7.12 9.07 2.98
CA ALA A 152 -6.08 8.35 3.70
C ALA A 152 -5.27 9.28 4.60
N ASP A 153 -4.52 8.71 5.55
CA ASP A 153 -3.70 9.48 6.48
C ASP A 153 -2.28 9.71 5.95
N MET A 154 -1.86 8.91 4.97
CA MET A 154 -0.53 8.96 4.37
C MET A 154 -0.52 8.61 2.88
N ASN A 155 0.27 9.33 2.09
CA ASN A 155 0.63 8.99 0.72
C ASN A 155 2.02 8.35 0.68
N PHE A 156 2.11 7.13 0.17
CA PHE A 156 3.36 6.41 -0.06
C PHE A 156 3.84 6.66 -1.48
N LEU A 157 5.00 7.28 -1.62
CA LEU A 157 5.51 7.85 -2.86
C LEU A 157 6.83 7.21 -3.24
N ALA A 158 7.05 7.01 -4.52
CA ALA A 158 8.33 6.63 -5.08
C ALA A 158 8.84 7.76 -6.00
N GLY A 159 10.15 7.84 -6.16
CA GLY A 159 10.80 8.71 -7.13
C GLY A 159 12.00 7.98 -7.73
N LYS A 160 12.38 8.36 -8.95
CA LYS A 160 13.58 7.79 -9.62
C LYS A 160 14.89 8.23 -8.97
N ASP A 161 14.88 9.40 -8.34
CA ASP A 161 15.99 10.03 -7.63
C ASP A 161 15.43 10.96 -6.52
N PHE A 162 16.31 11.60 -5.75
CA PHE A 162 15.91 12.47 -4.65
C PHE A 162 15.17 13.74 -5.11
N ASP A 163 15.50 14.28 -6.28
CA ASP A 163 14.86 15.49 -6.79
C ASP A 163 13.42 15.19 -7.23
N ASP A 164 13.23 14.09 -7.96
CA ASP A 164 11.91 13.58 -8.36
C ASP A 164 11.06 13.22 -7.14
N LEU A 165 11.64 12.52 -6.17
CA LEU A 165 10.94 12.19 -4.91
C LEU A 165 10.51 13.46 -4.17
N THR A 166 11.39 14.46 -4.08
CA THR A 166 11.09 15.74 -3.43
C THR A 166 9.96 16.46 -4.16
N ALA A 167 10.01 16.51 -5.50
CA ALA A 167 8.98 17.15 -6.31
C ALA A 167 7.60 16.47 -6.13
N VAL A 168 7.54 15.14 -6.20
CA VAL A 168 6.29 14.38 -6.02
C VAL A 168 5.76 14.52 -4.59
N ALA A 169 6.63 14.53 -3.58
CA ALA A 169 6.23 14.75 -2.19
C ALA A 169 5.63 16.14 -1.96
N LEU A 170 6.26 17.18 -2.51
CA LEU A 170 5.75 18.55 -2.45
C LEU A 170 4.40 18.67 -3.17
N GLN A 171 4.26 18.07 -4.35
CA GLN A 171 2.99 18.04 -5.08
C GLN A 171 1.87 17.39 -4.26
N SER A 172 2.15 16.25 -3.61
CA SER A 172 1.17 15.58 -2.73
C SER A 172 0.78 16.46 -1.53
N LYS A 173 1.72 17.22 -0.97
CA LYS A 173 1.45 18.17 0.12
C LYS A 173 0.61 19.35 -0.36
N GLU A 174 0.89 19.90 -1.54
CA GLU A 174 0.08 20.97 -2.14
C GLU A 174 -1.36 20.53 -2.41
N VAL A 175 -1.57 19.32 -2.93
CA VAL A 175 -2.92 18.76 -3.15
C VAL A 175 -3.69 18.70 -1.83
N SER A 176 -3.05 18.21 -0.77
CA SER A 176 -3.64 18.12 0.57
C SER A 176 -3.98 19.52 1.12
N ALA A 177 -3.03 20.45 1.02
CA ALA A 177 -3.17 21.82 1.52
C ALA A 177 -4.30 22.59 0.83
N ARG A 178 -4.51 22.39 -0.49
CA ARG A 178 -5.64 22.99 -1.23
C ARG A 178 -7.02 22.58 -0.68
N MET A 179 -7.09 21.46 0.04
CA MET A 179 -8.31 20.97 0.69
C MET A 179 -8.37 21.27 2.19
N GLY A 180 -7.37 21.97 2.74
CA GLY A 180 -7.24 22.18 4.18
C GLY A 180 -6.84 20.93 4.97
N LEU A 181 -6.18 19.96 4.31
CA LEU A 181 -5.74 18.69 4.88
C LEU A 181 -4.20 18.67 5.00
N ASP A 182 -3.69 17.85 5.92
CA ASP A 182 -2.24 17.62 6.10
C ASP A 182 -1.93 16.12 6.19
N ASN A 183 -2.04 15.44 5.04
CA ASN A 183 -1.72 14.02 4.95
C ASN A 183 -0.20 13.80 5.07
N LYS A 184 0.23 12.74 5.74
CA LYS A 184 1.65 12.35 5.80
C LYS A 184 2.16 11.92 4.42
N THR A 185 3.47 12.01 4.21
CA THR A 185 4.14 11.41 3.05
C THR A 185 5.20 10.43 3.55
N ALA A 186 5.36 9.32 2.85
CA ALA A 186 6.40 8.33 3.10
C ALA A 186 6.99 7.85 1.78
N THR A 187 8.19 7.28 1.82
CA THR A 187 8.86 6.76 0.64
C THR A 187 9.61 5.46 0.92
N VAL A 188 9.96 4.75 -0.13
CA VAL A 188 10.87 3.61 -0.09
C VAL A 188 12.27 4.08 -0.41
N LEU A 189 13.23 3.70 0.45
CA LEU A 189 14.65 3.84 0.18
C LEU A 189 15.29 2.47 0.32
N VAL A 190 16.10 2.09 -0.65
CA VAL A 190 16.99 0.93 -0.54
C VAL A 190 18.29 1.44 0.06
N VAL A 191 18.63 0.95 1.25
CA VAL A 191 19.86 1.34 1.95
C VAL A 191 20.86 0.20 1.81
N ILE A 192 22.00 0.49 1.18
CA ILE A 192 23.14 -0.42 1.06
C ILE A 192 24.19 0.08 2.04
N ILE A 193 24.42 -0.68 3.10
CA ILE A 193 25.37 -0.34 4.16
C ILE A 193 26.59 -1.23 3.96
N ALA A 194 27.76 -0.62 3.83
CA ALA A 194 29.05 -1.29 3.93
C ALA A 194 29.70 -0.90 5.27
N ASP A 195 30.47 -1.81 5.85
CA ASP A 195 31.25 -1.50 7.05
C ASP A 195 32.29 -0.42 6.68
N THR A 196 32.36 0.63 7.48
CA THR A 196 33.51 1.54 7.49
C THR A 196 34.60 0.89 8.32
N ASP A 197 35.80 0.71 7.76
CA ASP A 197 36.91 0.02 8.44
C ASP A 197 37.07 0.44 9.91
N THR A 198 37.27 -0.58 10.75
CA THR A 198 37.70 -0.48 12.15
C THR A 198 38.82 0.54 12.32
N ASP A 199 38.61 1.64 13.07
CA ASP A 199 39.54 2.49 13.86
C ASP A 199 41.04 2.60 13.47
N THR A 200 41.39 2.25 12.23
CA THR A 200 42.74 2.20 11.67
C THR A 200 42.69 3.01 10.39
N ASP A 201 43.44 4.09 10.44
CA ASP A 201 43.69 5.13 9.45
C ASP A 201 44.27 4.58 8.13
N THR A 202 43.55 3.65 7.49
CA THR A 202 43.83 3.14 6.15
C THR A 202 42.70 3.58 5.23
N ASP A 203 43.07 4.50 4.34
CA ASP A 203 42.27 5.16 3.30
C ASP A 203 41.86 4.15 2.20
N THR A 204 41.15 3.09 2.56
CA THR A 204 40.44 2.22 1.63
C THR A 204 39.14 2.95 1.25
N ASP A 205 38.94 3.21 -0.05
CA ASP A 205 37.81 3.96 -0.59
C ASP A 205 36.50 3.14 -0.42
N THR A 206 35.95 3.14 0.80
CA THR A 206 34.75 2.37 1.20
C THR A 206 33.50 2.80 0.43
N ASP A 207 33.48 4.05 -0.06
CA ASP A 207 32.44 4.53 -0.99
C ASP A 207 32.51 3.77 -2.32
N ALA A 208 33.72 3.42 -2.78
CA ALA A 208 33.89 2.59 -3.97
C ALA A 208 33.40 1.15 -3.76
N GLU A 209 33.50 0.58 -2.56
CA GLU A 209 32.95 -0.75 -2.25
C GLU A 209 31.43 -0.75 -2.22
N ALA A 210 30.82 0.25 -1.57
CA ALA A 210 29.38 0.43 -1.58
C ALA A 210 28.84 0.68 -3.00
N GLU A 211 29.52 1.52 -3.79
CA GLU A 211 29.13 1.78 -5.19
C GLU A 211 29.36 0.54 -6.06
N ALA A 212 30.40 -0.25 -5.83
CA ALA A 212 30.59 -1.54 -6.51
C ALA A 212 29.48 -2.53 -6.18
N GLN A 213 29.02 -2.57 -4.92
CA GLN A 213 27.87 -3.39 -4.52
C GLN A 213 26.58 -2.92 -5.20
N VAL A 214 26.33 -1.60 -5.23
CA VAL A 214 25.21 -1.00 -5.97
C VAL A 214 25.26 -1.39 -7.44
N GLN A 215 26.44 -1.29 -8.06
CA GLN A 215 26.64 -1.62 -9.46
C GLN A 215 26.40 -3.10 -9.73
N SER A 216 26.88 -4.00 -8.87
CA SER A 216 26.60 -5.43 -8.97
C SER A 216 25.09 -5.72 -8.92
N TYR A 217 24.31 -4.99 -8.11
CA TYR A 217 22.86 -5.16 -8.10
C TYR A 217 22.22 -4.62 -9.38
N ARG A 218 22.69 -3.48 -9.91
CA ARG A 218 22.22 -2.92 -11.18
C ARG A 218 22.49 -3.86 -12.35
N ASP A 219 23.66 -4.49 -12.38
CA ASP A 219 24.07 -5.42 -13.43
C ASP A 219 23.25 -6.73 -13.41
N GLY A 220 22.72 -7.11 -12.24
CA GLY A 220 21.86 -8.28 -12.06
C GLY A 220 20.36 -8.03 -12.26
N VAL A 221 19.96 -6.84 -12.74
CA VAL A 221 18.55 -6.55 -13.02
C VAL A 221 18.13 -7.21 -14.33
N ASP A 222 17.09 -8.02 -14.29
CA ASP A 222 16.48 -8.64 -15.48
C ASP A 222 15.61 -7.62 -16.26
N VAL A 223 16.21 -6.56 -16.80
CA VAL A 223 15.44 -5.46 -17.44
C VAL A 223 14.53 -5.95 -18.56
N GLU A 224 14.90 -7.03 -19.26
CA GLU A 224 14.09 -7.61 -20.35
C GLU A 224 12.85 -8.37 -19.88
N ALA A 225 12.75 -8.68 -18.58
CA ALA A 225 11.61 -9.38 -18.00
C ALA A 225 10.48 -8.48 -17.50
N TRP A 226 10.67 -7.14 -17.54
CA TRP A 226 9.75 -6.11 -17.03
C TRP A 226 8.73 -5.64 -18.07
#